data_AF-A0A954IQF2-F1
#
_entry.id   AF-A0A954IQF2-F1
#
_cell.length_a   1.000
_cell.length_b   1.000
_cell.length_c   1.000
_cell.angle_alpha   90.00
_cell.angle_beta   90.00
_cell.angle_gamma   90.00
#
_symmetry.space_group_name_H-M   'P 1'
#
loop_
_entity.id
_entity.type
_entity.pdbx_description
1 polymer ?
#
loop_
_entity_poly.entity_id
_entity_poly.type
_entity_poly.pdbx_seq_one_letter_code
_entity_poly.pdbx_strand_id
1 'polypeptide(L)'
;PALIYKDLEEKQLPELVTENGNLRYQFEDLAQRFPESFTESFGTPPEDPAEAEEWWNEKCAEALKLGHRVYVGEACWHCHSQFVRPVSNESARWGPVAKSEEYQNVLQRPVLFGTRRVGPDLSREGGRRSNDWHAVHYFRPRDLSPNSPMPEYPWFFDGAPDKPNKRGLAIMVYIQWLGSWLDSYPLYEDYEASPIKDVTLDSNEEVTE
;
A
#
# COMPACT_ATOMS: atom_id res chain seq x y z
N PRO A 1 28.83 0.17 -6.24
CA PRO A 1 27.40 0.01 -6.61
C PRO A 1 27.11 0.41 -8.07
N ALA A 2 27.43 1.63 -8.51
CA ALA A 2 27.13 2.10 -9.87
C ALA A 2 27.65 1.20 -11.00
N LEU A 3 28.84 0.60 -10.83
CA LEU A 3 29.41 -0.34 -11.82
C LEU A 3 28.72 -1.72 -11.84
N ILE A 4 28.10 -2.14 -10.74
CA ILE A 4 27.42 -3.45 -10.63
C ILE A 4 26.07 -3.41 -11.37
N TYR A 5 25.43 -2.24 -11.39
CA TYR A 5 24.10 -2.02 -11.97
C TYR A 5 24.15 -1.23 -13.28
N LYS A 6 25.33 -1.06 -13.89
CA LYS A 6 25.51 -0.18 -15.06
C LYS A 6 24.70 -0.62 -16.28
N ASP A 7 24.45 -1.93 -16.41
CA ASP A 7 23.74 -2.55 -17.53
C ASP A 7 22.32 -2.96 -17.13
N LEU A 8 21.91 -2.72 -15.87
CA LEU A 8 20.57 -3.01 -15.39
C LEU A 8 19.68 -1.80 -15.63
N GLU A 9 18.75 -1.94 -16.57
CA GLU A 9 17.77 -0.91 -16.87
C GLU A 9 16.95 -0.57 -15.64
N GLU A 10 16.61 0.71 -15.51
CA GLU A 10 15.81 1.20 -14.39
C GLU A 10 14.35 0.86 -14.63
N LYS A 11 13.73 0.14 -13.69
CA LYS A 11 12.32 -0.25 -13.81
C LYS A 11 11.41 0.97 -13.84
N GLN A 12 10.56 1.02 -14.86
CA GLN A 12 9.55 2.06 -15.07
C GLN A 12 8.25 1.72 -14.35
N LEU A 13 7.39 2.73 -14.16
CA LEU A 13 6.11 2.56 -13.45
C LEU A 13 5.22 1.42 -13.96
N PRO A 14 5.02 1.23 -15.29
CA PRO A 14 4.20 0.12 -15.78
C PRO A 14 4.77 -1.24 -15.38
N GLU A 15 6.08 -1.41 -15.45
CA GLU A 15 6.78 -2.66 -15.08
C GLU A 15 6.63 -2.95 -13.59
N LEU A 16 6.65 -1.91 -12.73
CA LEU A 16 6.43 -2.07 -11.29
C LEU A 16 5.02 -2.59 -10.95
N VAL A 17 4.04 -2.40 -11.83
CA VAL A 17 2.68 -2.91 -11.67
C VAL A 17 2.55 -4.29 -12.29
N THR A 18 2.96 -4.46 -13.55
CA THR A 18 2.74 -5.72 -14.30
C THR A 18 3.60 -6.87 -13.80
N GLU A 19 4.81 -6.60 -13.29
CA GLU A 19 5.65 -7.63 -12.66
C GLU A 19 5.17 -7.97 -11.23
N ASN A 20 4.09 -7.35 -10.76
CA ASN A 20 3.64 -7.46 -9.38
C ASN A 20 2.17 -7.85 -9.20
N GLY A 21 1.90 -9.16 -9.16
CA GLY A 21 0.55 -9.67 -8.92
C GLY A 21 -0.06 -9.21 -7.59
N ASN A 22 0.75 -9.01 -6.55
CA ASN A 22 0.26 -8.61 -5.23
C ASN A 22 -0.23 -7.16 -5.20
N LEU A 23 0.50 -6.22 -5.82
CA LEU A 23 0.07 -4.83 -5.87
C LEU A 23 -1.25 -4.70 -6.63
N ARG A 24 -1.36 -5.41 -7.76
CA ARG A 24 -2.56 -5.43 -8.59
C ARG A 24 -3.78 -5.89 -7.78
N TYR A 25 -3.64 -7.00 -7.06
CA TYR A 25 -4.66 -7.51 -6.13
C TYR A 25 -5.05 -6.46 -5.08
N GLN A 26 -4.08 -5.81 -4.44
CA GLN A 26 -4.36 -4.79 -3.41
C GLN A 26 -5.10 -3.58 -3.99
N PHE A 27 -4.86 -3.21 -5.25
CA PHE A 27 -5.59 -2.13 -5.92
C PHE A 27 -7.04 -2.51 -6.24
N GLU A 28 -7.29 -3.75 -6.65
CA GLU A 28 -8.66 -4.26 -6.83
C GLU A 28 -9.42 -4.36 -5.49
N ASP A 29 -8.74 -4.80 -4.42
CA ASP A 29 -9.30 -4.87 -3.07
C ASP A 29 -9.75 -3.48 -2.57
N LEU A 30 -9.03 -2.40 -2.93
CA LEU A 30 -9.48 -1.03 -2.65
C LEU A 30 -10.81 -0.69 -3.35
N ALA A 31 -11.01 -1.15 -4.59
CA ALA A 31 -12.25 -0.92 -5.31
C ALA A 31 -13.44 -1.66 -4.68
N GLN A 32 -13.19 -2.81 -4.07
CA GLN A 32 -14.21 -3.58 -3.36
C GLN A 32 -14.54 -2.98 -1.99
N ARG A 33 -13.53 -2.51 -1.25
CA ARG A 33 -13.70 -1.95 0.11
C ARG A 33 -14.26 -0.54 0.10
N PHE A 34 -13.85 0.29 -0.86
CA PHE A 34 -14.21 1.70 -0.94
C PHE A 34 -14.82 2.03 -2.32
N PRO A 35 -15.93 1.39 -2.71
CA PRO A 35 -16.43 1.43 -4.09
C PRO A 35 -16.80 2.84 -4.57
N GLU A 36 -17.44 3.64 -3.71
CA GLU A 36 -17.83 5.02 -4.02
C GLU A 36 -16.58 5.90 -4.24
N SER A 37 -15.69 5.93 -3.24
CA SER A 37 -14.43 6.67 -3.28
C SER A 37 -13.53 6.26 -4.44
N PHE A 38 -13.46 4.96 -4.73
CA PHE A 38 -12.64 4.42 -5.81
C PHE A 38 -13.19 4.85 -7.17
N THR A 39 -14.50 4.69 -7.37
CA THR A 39 -15.18 5.07 -8.61
C THR A 39 -15.07 6.57 -8.87
N GLU A 40 -15.21 7.40 -7.83
CA GLU A 40 -14.99 8.85 -7.95
C GLU A 40 -13.54 9.21 -8.33
N SER A 41 -12.57 8.47 -7.79
CA SER A 41 -11.14 8.77 -7.96
C SER A 41 -10.53 8.27 -9.28
N PHE A 42 -10.95 7.08 -9.73
CA PHE A 42 -10.34 6.37 -10.85
C PHE A 42 -11.34 6.02 -11.97
N GLY A 43 -12.65 6.03 -11.68
CA GLY A 43 -13.70 5.60 -12.60
C GLY A 43 -14.04 4.11 -12.47
N THR A 44 -14.83 3.62 -13.40
CA THR A 44 -15.21 2.21 -13.51
C THR A 44 -14.41 1.51 -14.60
N PRO A 45 -14.00 0.24 -14.40
CA PRO A 45 -13.35 -0.53 -15.45
C PRO A 45 -14.32 -0.79 -16.63
N PRO A 46 -13.81 -0.87 -17.87
CA PRO A 46 -14.56 -1.35 -19.03
C PRO A 46 -15.14 -2.77 -18.85
N GLU A 47 -16.19 -3.10 -19.61
CA GLU A 47 -16.80 -4.44 -19.59
C GLU A 47 -15.95 -5.49 -20.34
N ASP A 48 -15.22 -5.07 -21.37
CA ASP A 48 -14.34 -5.97 -22.11
C ASP A 48 -13.14 -6.40 -21.25
N PRO A 49 -12.86 -7.71 -21.08
CA PRO A 49 -11.81 -8.17 -20.18
C PRO A 49 -10.40 -7.70 -20.54
N ALA A 50 -10.07 -7.54 -21.82
CA ALA A 50 -8.75 -7.11 -22.24
C ALA A 50 -8.56 -5.61 -22.01
N GLU A 51 -9.58 -4.81 -22.33
CA GLU A 51 -9.59 -3.38 -22.02
C GLU A 51 -9.62 -3.13 -20.51
N ALA A 52 -10.31 -3.98 -19.74
CA ALA A 52 -10.33 -3.91 -18.28
C ALA A 52 -8.94 -4.12 -17.70
N GLU A 53 -8.22 -5.16 -18.14
CA GLU A 53 -6.86 -5.45 -17.66
C GLU A 53 -5.89 -4.29 -17.94
N GLU A 54 -5.94 -3.69 -19.13
CA GLU A 54 -5.12 -2.53 -19.46
C GLU A 54 -5.49 -1.31 -18.59
N TRP A 55 -6.78 -1.01 -18.47
CA TRP A 55 -7.29 0.08 -17.65
C TRP A 55 -6.81 -0.02 -16.21
N TRP A 56 -6.91 -1.22 -15.66
CA TRP A 56 -6.54 -1.53 -14.31
C TRP A 56 -5.04 -1.34 -14.04
N ASN A 57 -4.19 -1.80 -14.95
CA ASN A 57 -2.75 -1.60 -14.87
C ASN A 57 -2.39 -0.10 -14.97
N GLU A 58 -3.05 0.63 -15.86
CA GLU A 58 -2.88 2.08 -16.00
C GLU A 58 -3.26 2.82 -14.71
N LYS A 59 -4.46 2.55 -14.16
CA LYS A 59 -4.95 3.21 -12.95
C LYS A 59 -4.15 2.84 -11.71
N CYS A 60 -3.68 1.60 -11.62
CA CYS A 60 -2.77 1.20 -10.56
C CYS A 60 -1.43 1.96 -10.65
N ALA A 61 -0.87 2.13 -11.85
CA ALA A 61 0.37 2.90 -12.04
C ALA A 61 0.17 4.40 -11.73
N GLU A 62 -0.99 4.97 -12.10
CA GLU A 62 -1.38 6.34 -11.73
C GLU A 62 -1.45 6.50 -10.20
N ALA A 63 -2.16 5.59 -9.53
CA ALA A 63 -2.31 5.58 -8.09
C ALA A 63 -0.96 5.41 -7.37
N LEU A 64 -0.11 4.49 -7.83
CA LEU A 64 1.22 4.25 -7.27
C LEU A 64 2.11 5.50 -7.36
N LYS A 65 2.12 6.15 -8.53
CA LYS A 65 2.89 7.39 -8.74
C LYS A 65 2.38 8.52 -7.84
N LEU A 66 1.06 8.66 -7.71
CA LEU A 66 0.47 9.66 -6.84
C LEU A 66 0.76 9.34 -5.37
N GLY A 67 0.66 8.08 -4.96
CA GLY A 67 0.94 7.62 -3.60
C GLY A 67 2.36 7.91 -3.17
N HIS A 68 3.33 7.65 -4.06
CA HIS A 68 4.72 8.02 -3.83
C HIS A 68 4.88 9.54 -3.62
N ARG A 69 4.22 10.37 -4.45
CA ARG A 69 4.24 11.84 -4.29
C ARG A 69 3.62 12.28 -2.97
N VAL A 70 2.54 11.62 -2.54
CA VAL A 70 1.89 11.88 -1.25
C VAL A 70 2.83 11.49 -0.10
N TYR A 71 3.47 10.32 -0.18
CA TYR A 71 4.45 9.86 0.83
C TYR A 71 5.62 10.84 1.01
N VAL A 72 6.16 11.34 -0.11
CA VAL A 72 7.22 12.35 -0.09
C VAL A 72 6.71 13.71 0.40
N GLY A 73 5.54 14.14 -0.08
CA GLY A 73 4.93 15.43 0.24
C GLY A 73 4.51 15.58 1.70
N GLU A 74 4.02 14.51 2.32
CA GLU A 74 3.70 14.45 3.75
C GLU A 74 4.93 14.14 4.65
N ALA A 75 6.12 14.03 4.04
CA ALA A 75 7.38 13.74 4.72
C ALA A 75 7.37 12.44 5.55
N CYS A 76 6.61 11.42 5.12
CA CYS A 76 6.55 10.12 5.81
C CYS A 76 7.93 9.47 5.98
N TRP A 77 8.81 9.67 4.99
CA TRP A 77 10.21 9.22 4.97
C TRP A 77 11.07 9.77 6.12
N HIS A 78 10.63 10.85 6.78
CA HIS A 78 11.35 11.41 7.94
C HIS A 78 11.18 10.55 9.20
N CYS A 79 10.04 9.87 9.31
CA CYS A 79 9.69 9.02 10.46
C CYS A 79 9.84 7.53 10.15
N HIS A 80 9.68 7.14 8.88
CA HIS A 80 9.70 5.77 8.40
C HIS A 80 10.85 5.56 7.42
N SER A 81 11.70 4.59 7.73
CA SER A 81 12.73 4.13 6.80
C SER A 81 12.15 3.17 5.77
N GLN A 82 12.82 3.12 4.62
CA GLN A 82 12.64 2.06 3.63
C GLN A 82 14.00 1.41 3.37
N PHE A 83 14.62 0.86 4.42
CA PHE A 83 15.86 0.11 4.30
C PHE A 83 16.07 -0.81 5.50
N VAL A 84 15.73 -2.10 5.35
CA VAL A 84 16.02 -3.11 6.37
C VAL A 84 17.53 -3.40 6.41
N ARG A 85 18.18 -3.08 7.52
CA ARG A 85 19.65 -3.11 7.65
C ARG A 85 20.15 -4.53 7.99
N PRO A 86 21.36 -4.92 7.54
CA PRO A 86 21.99 -6.21 7.91
C PRO A 86 22.61 -6.16 9.33
N VAL A 87 21.84 -5.74 10.34
CA VAL A 87 22.31 -5.61 11.72
C VAL A 87 21.30 -6.16 12.72
N SER A 88 21.77 -6.44 13.93
CA SER A 88 21.01 -6.67 15.19
C SER A 88 19.54 -7.09 15.06
N ASN A 89 19.29 -8.27 14.50
CA ASN A 89 17.96 -8.90 14.43
C ASN A 89 16.88 -8.03 13.74
N GLU A 90 17.26 -7.10 12.87
CA GLU A 90 16.29 -6.33 12.09
C GLU A 90 15.46 -7.22 11.19
N SER A 91 16.07 -8.27 10.66
CA SER A 91 15.37 -9.16 9.75
C SER A 91 14.23 -9.92 10.43
N ALA A 92 14.36 -10.24 11.71
CA ALA A 92 13.26 -10.84 12.48
C ALA A 92 12.14 -9.86 12.79
N ARG A 93 12.40 -8.54 12.78
CA ARG A 93 11.37 -7.52 13.04
C ARG A 93 10.64 -7.13 11.75
N TRP A 94 11.40 -6.84 10.70
CA TRP A 94 10.89 -6.20 9.49
C TRP A 94 10.86 -7.13 8.27
N GLY A 95 11.51 -8.29 8.31
CA GLY A 95 11.62 -9.21 7.18
C GLY A 95 13.01 -9.18 6.51
N PRO A 96 13.20 -9.79 5.34
CA PRO A 96 14.51 -9.95 4.72
C PRO A 96 15.26 -8.62 4.55
N VAL A 97 16.58 -8.67 4.78
CA VAL A 97 17.51 -7.55 4.61
C VAL A 97 17.36 -6.94 3.22
N ALA A 98 17.43 -5.61 3.13
CA ALA A 98 17.37 -4.87 1.88
C ALA A 98 18.51 -5.23 0.93
N LYS A 99 18.15 -5.59 -0.29
CA LYS A 99 19.08 -5.76 -1.42
C LYS A 99 19.09 -4.50 -2.27
N SER A 100 20.24 -4.17 -2.86
CA SER A 100 20.37 -2.96 -3.67
C SER A 100 19.54 -2.97 -4.96
N GLU A 101 19.20 -4.16 -5.49
CA GLU A 101 18.34 -4.32 -6.67
C GLU A 101 16.91 -3.80 -6.46
N GLU A 102 16.42 -3.83 -5.21
CA GLU A 102 15.07 -3.35 -4.84
C GLU A 102 14.86 -1.87 -5.16
N TYR A 103 15.96 -1.10 -5.23
CA TYR A 103 15.95 0.34 -5.43
C TYR A 103 16.31 0.75 -6.87
N GLN A 104 16.38 -0.21 -7.79
CA GLN A 104 16.62 0.04 -9.22
C GLN A 104 15.31 0.34 -9.95
N ASN A 105 14.62 1.40 -9.54
CA ASN A 105 13.36 1.83 -10.13
C ASN A 105 13.15 3.34 -9.98
N VAL A 106 12.23 3.88 -10.77
CA VAL A 106 11.92 5.31 -10.83
C VAL A 106 11.38 5.92 -9.53
N LEU A 107 10.79 5.11 -8.62
CA LEU A 107 10.25 5.59 -7.34
C LEU A 107 11.34 5.78 -6.28
N GLN A 108 12.55 5.26 -6.51
CA GLN A 108 13.69 5.38 -5.60
C GLN A 108 14.73 6.37 -6.13
N ARG A 109 14.24 7.44 -6.80
CA ARG A 109 15.02 8.56 -7.35
C ARG A 109 14.44 9.89 -6.87
N PRO A 110 14.97 10.49 -5.79
CA PRO A 110 16.06 10.02 -4.93
C PRO A 110 15.62 8.84 -4.03
N VAL A 111 16.59 8.14 -3.44
CA VAL A 111 16.33 6.99 -2.56
C VAL A 111 15.64 7.42 -1.26
N LEU A 112 14.73 6.59 -0.76
CA LEU A 112 13.92 6.84 0.44
C LEU A 112 14.32 5.96 1.65
N PHE A 113 15.60 5.62 1.77
CA PHE A 113 16.10 4.74 2.85
C PHE A 113 15.72 5.21 4.26
N GLY A 114 15.53 6.52 4.44
CA GLY A 114 15.28 7.15 5.74
C GLY A 114 16.54 7.22 6.59
N THR A 115 16.66 8.28 7.38
CA THR A 115 17.83 8.52 8.25
C THR A 115 17.49 8.34 9.74
N ARG A 116 16.21 8.27 10.07
CA ARG A 116 15.67 8.11 11.42
C ARG A 116 14.47 7.17 11.38
N ARG A 117 14.23 6.47 12.50
CA ARG A 117 13.03 5.65 12.72
C ARG A 117 12.32 6.16 13.97
N VAL A 118 11.24 6.90 13.76
CA VAL A 118 10.25 7.20 14.80
C VAL A 118 9.13 6.15 14.74
N GLY A 119 8.71 5.80 13.51
CA GLY A 119 7.84 4.67 13.23
C GLY A 119 8.63 3.43 12.75
N PRO A 120 7.91 2.33 12.46
CA PRO A 120 8.49 1.12 11.87
C PRO A 120 9.11 1.38 10.49
N ASP A 121 10.00 0.47 10.09
CA ASP A 121 10.47 0.40 8.70
C ASP A 121 9.34 -0.12 7.79
N LEU A 122 9.13 0.53 6.64
CA LEU A 122 8.02 0.23 5.74
C LEU A 122 8.43 -0.55 4.49
N SER A 123 9.71 -0.90 4.30
CA SER A 123 10.21 -1.60 3.10
C SER A 123 9.52 -2.94 2.80
N ARG A 124 8.77 -3.48 3.76
CA ARG A 124 8.12 -4.80 3.74
C ARG A 124 6.69 -4.73 4.29
N GLU A 125 6.07 -3.55 4.22
CA GLU A 125 4.72 -3.34 4.75
C GLU A 125 3.63 -3.85 3.80
N GLY A 126 3.94 -3.98 2.51
CA GLY A 126 3.08 -4.53 1.49
C GLY A 126 2.48 -5.85 1.91
N GLY A 127 1.16 -5.94 1.80
CA GLY A 127 0.34 -7.04 2.29
C GLY A 127 0.24 -7.12 3.83
N ARG A 128 1.24 -6.73 4.61
CA ARG A 128 1.32 -7.01 6.06
C ARG A 128 0.07 -6.58 6.84
N ARG A 129 -0.60 -5.53 6.38
CA ARG A 129 -1.88 -5.05 6.91
C ARG A 129 -2.89 -4.85 5.78
N SER A 130 -4.16 -4.99 6.11
CA SER A 130 -5.25 -4.77 5.16
C SER A 130 -5.41 -3.28 4.84
N ASN A 131 -6.05 -2.98 3.71
CA ASN A 131 -6.36 -1.61 3.32
C ASN A 131 -7.27 -0.90 4.36
N ASP A 132 -8.22 -1.59 4.98
CA ASP A 132 -9.02 -1.03 6.09
C ASP A 132 -8.14 -0.61 7.28
N TRP A 133 -7.16 -1.45 7.62
CA TRP A 133 -6.23 -1.13 8.70
C TRP A 133 -5.44 0.12 8.35
N HIS A 134 -4.93 0.23 7.12
CA HIS A 134 -4.23 1.44 6.67
C HIS A 134 -5.14 2.66 6.69
N ALA A 135 -6.39 2.56 6.22
CA ALA A 135 -7.35 3.64 6.22
C ALA A 135 -7.60 4.18 7.65
N VAL A 136 -7.94 3.30 8.59
CA VAL A 136 -8.12 3.68 9.99
C VAL A 136 -6.82 4.21 10.61
N HIS A 137 -5.67 3.60 10.29
CA HIS A 137 -4.38 4.04 10.80
C HIS A 137 -4.03 5.46 10.36
N TYR A 138 -4.26 5.82 9.09
CA TYR A 138 -4.02 7.17 8.60
C TYR A 138 -5.00 8.19 9.19
N PHE A 139 -6.27 7.81 9.33
CA PHE A 139 -7.29 8.69 9.89
C PHE A 139 -7.03 8.98 11.37
N ARG A 140 -6.79 7.93 12.17
CA ARG A 140 -6.56 8.04 13.62
C ARG A 140 -5.61 6.93 14.11
N PRO A 141 -4.27 7.12 14.04
CA PRO A 141 -3.28 6.09 14.36
C PRO A 141 -3.41 5.51 15.78
N ARG A 142 -3.89 6.32 16.72
CA ARG A 142 -4.01 5.99 18.15
C ARG A 142 -5.07 4.95 18.45
N ASP A 143 -5.97 4.68 17.51
CA ASP A 143 -7.02 3.66 17.65
C ASP A 143 -6.45 2.25 17.54
N LEU A 144 -5.47 2.08 16.66
CA LEU A 144 -4.86 0.79 16.38
C LEU A 144 -3.56 0.61 17.17
N SER A 145 -2.89 1.70 17.48
CA SER A 145 -1.64 1.71 18.25
C SER A 145 -1.72 2.77 19.36
N PRO A 146 -2.16 2.37 20.57
CA PRO A 146 -2.20 3.27 21.71
C PRO A 146 -0.83 3.95 21.92
N ASN A 147 -0.82 5.26 22.09
CA ASN A 147 0.38 6.09 22.20
C ASN A 147 1.23 6.22 20.92
N SER A 148 0.67 5.93 19.74
CA SER A 148 1.36 6.22 18.48
C SER A 148 1.76 7.70 18.40
N PRO A 149 3.04 8.00 18.12
CA PRO A 149 3.50 9.37 17.88
C PRO A 149 3.19 9.86 16.45
N MET A 150 2.66 9.00 15.59
CA MET A 150 2.30 9.36 14.21
C MET A 150 1.18 10.42 14.20
N PRO A 151 1.31 11.49 13.40
CA PRO A 151 0.23 12.46 13.18
C PRO A 151 -1.00 11.81 12.50
N GLU A 152 -2.15 12.46 12.65
CA GLU A 152 -3.37 12.11 11.92
C GLU A 152 -3.36 12.76 10.54
N TYR A 153 -3.88 12.07 9.52
CA TYR A 153 -3.99 12.54 8.14
C TYR A 153 -5.46 12.59 7.68
N PRO A 154 -6.36 13.31 8.39
CA PRO A 154 -7.79 13.32 8.06
C PRO A 154 -8.09 13.89 6.66
N TRP A 155 -7.21 14.71 6.09
CA TRP A 155 -7.35 15.25 4.73
C TRP A 155 -7.16 14.21 3.60
N PHE A 156 -6.82 12.97 3.94
CA PHE A 156 -6.91 11.85 3.01
C PHE A 156 -8.32 11.27 2.89
N PHE A 157 -9.28 11.81 3.63
CA PHE A 157 -10.62 11.27 3.77
C PHE A 157 -11.68 12.37 3.68
N ASP A 158 -12.86 12.01 3.20
CA ASP A 158 -14.02 12.88 3.14
C ASP A 158 -14.88 12.72 4.40
N GLY A 159 -14.25 13.04 5.54
CA GLY A 159 -14.86 13.10 6.86
C GLY A 159 -14.85 11.82 7.69
N ALA A 160 -14.58 10.65 7.09
CA ALA A 160 -14.60 9.36 7.78
C ALA A 160 -13.55 8.37 7.21
N PRO A 161 -13.01 7.44 8.03
CA PRO A 161 -11.96 6.51 7.59
C PRO A 161 -12.39 5.54 6.49
N ASP A 162 -13.70 5.30 6.33
CA ASP A 162 -14.30 4.50 5.26
C ASP A 162 -14.52 5.28 3.95
N LYS A 163 -14.12 6.56 3.91
CA LYS A 163 -14.28 7.45 2.74
C LYS A 163 -12.94 8.06 2.31
N PRO A 164 -11.94 7.25 1.93
CA PRO A 164 -10.65 7.78 1.47
C PRO A 164 -10.81 8.52 0.13
N ASN A 165 -10.35 9.76 0.03
CA ASN A 165 -10.28 10.43 -1.26
C ASN A 165 -9.12 9.89 -2.11
N LYS A 166 -8.96 10.42 -3.33
CA LYS A 166 -7.90 9.97 -4.26
C LYS A 166 -6.50 9.94 -3.67
N ARG A 167 -6.15 10.87 -2.76
CA ARG A 167 -4.83 10.87 -2.08
C ARG A 167 -4.73 9.74 -1.06
N GLY A 168 -5.81 9.48 -0.30
CA GLY A 168 -5.91 8.37 0.65
C GLY A 168 -5.79 7.00 -0.03
N LEU A 169 -6.52 6.80 -1.13
CA LEU A 169 -6.40 5.58 -1.94
C LEU A 169 -4.97 5.41 -2.49
N ALA A 170 -4.42 6.47 -3.07
CA ALA A 170 -3.08 6.43 -3.66
C ALA A 170 -1.97 6.12 -2.64
N ILE A 171 -2.02 6.71 -1.44
CA ILE A 171 -0.99 6.41 -0.42
C ILE A 171 -1.07 4.95 0.04
N MET A 172 -2.28 4.37 0.15
CA MET A 172 -2.45 2.95 0.46
C MET A 172 -1.82 2.08 -0.62
N VAL A 173 -2.05 2.37 -1.90
CA VAL A 173 -1.38 1.66 -3.02
C VAL A 173 0.14 1.73 -2.91
N TYR A 174 0.71 2.89 -2.60
CA TYR A 174 2.15 3.01 -2.45
C TYR A 174 2.72 2.20 -1.28
N ILE A 175 2.04 2.19 -0.13
CA ILE A 175 2.46 1.34 1.00
C ILE A 175 2.32 -0.14 0.66
N GLN A 176 1.25 -0.52 -0.03
CA GLN A 176 1.04 -1.90 -0.46
C GLN A 176 2.09 -2.39 -1.48
N TRP A 177 2.71 -1.47 -2.21
CA TRP A 177 3.84 -1.76 -3.09
C TRP A 177 5.17 -1.99 -2.35
N LEU A 178 5.33 -1.53 -1.11
CA LEU A 178 6.60 -1.67 -0.40
C LEU A 178 6.81 -3.12 0.08
N GLY A 179 7.70 -3.86 -0.57
CA GLY A 179 7.94 -5.29 -0.30
C GLY A 179 7.42 -6.20 -1.41
N SER A 180 6.97 -5.61 -2.51
CA SER A 180 6.39 -6.32 -3.63
C SER A 180 7.39 -7.22 -4.38
N TRP A 181 8.70 -7.02 -4.16
CA TRP A 181 9.82 -7.82 -4.68
C TRP A 181 10.17 -9.05 -3.84
N LEU A 182 9.38 -9.37 -2.81
CA LEU A 182 9.54 -10.61 -2.06
C LEU A 182 8.81 -11.76 -2.76
N ASP A 183 9.44 -12.93 -2.82
CA ASP A 183 8.87 -14.14 -3.43
C ASP A 183 7.63 -14.64 -2.69
N SER A 184 7.60 -14.47 -1.37
CA SER A 184 6.43 -14.66 -0.51
C SER A 184 6.43 -13.61 0.60
N TYR A 185 5.25 -13.20 1.06
CA TYR A 185 5.15 -12.39 2.26
C TYR A 185 5.29 -13.31 3.47
N PRO A 186 6.38 -13.22 4.27
CA PRO A 186 6.67 -14.17 5.35
C PRO A 186 5.65 -14.16 6.50
N LEU A 187 4.59 -13.36 6.41
CA LEU A 187 3.49 -13.27 7.39
C LEU A 187 2.13 -13.74 6.83
N TYR A 188 2.03 -14.03 5.52
CA TYR A 188 0.80 -14.54 4.90
C TYR A 188 0.73 -16.05 4.79
N GLU A 189 1.83 -16.77 5.03
CA GLU A 189 1.81 -18.22 4.98
C GLU A 189 0.89 -18.83 6.05
N ASP A 190 0.51 -18.04 7.08
CA ASP A 190 -0.49 -18.35 8.11
C ASP A 190 -1.86 -17.64 7.90
N TYR A 191 -2.10 -16.97 6.77
CA TYR A 191 -3.40 -16.35 6.51
C TYR A 191 -4.44 -17.40 6.10
N GLU A 192 -5.29 -17.78 7.05
CA GLU A 192 -6.55 -18.44 6.74
C GLU A 192 -7.56 -17.37 6.29
N ALA A 193 -8.00 -17.45 5.03
CA ALA A 193 -9.10 -16.62 4.54
C ALA A 193 -10.32 -16.82 5.44
N SER A 194 -10.82 -15.73 6.05
CA SER A 194 -12.11 -15.80 6.74
C SER A 194 -13.17 -16.18 5.71
N PRO A 195 -13.94 -17.26 5.92
CA PRO A 195 -15.04 -17.59 5.03
C PRO A 195 -16.03 -16.43 5.12
N ILE A 196 -16.12 -15.65 4.05
CA ILE A 196 -17.13 -14.61 3.90
C ILE A 196 -18.47 -15.33 3.96
N LYS A 197 -19.21 -15.13 5.06
CA LYS A 197 -20.62 -15.47 5.06
C LYS A 197 -21.30 -14.48 4.14
N ASP A 198 -21.97 -14.97 3.09
CA ASP A 198 -22.91 -14.17 2.33
C ASP A 198 -23.90 -13.56 3.31
N VAL A 199 -23.73 -12.27 3.62
CA VAL A 199 -24.71 -11.53 4.40
C VAL A 199 -25.80 -11.16 3.43
N THR A 200 -26.80 -12.03 3.30
CA THR A 200 -28.12 -11.62 2.82
C THR A 200 -28.65 -10.63 3.83
N LEU A 201 -28.64 -9.34 3.46
CA LEU A 201 -29.30 -8.29 4.23
C LEU A 201 -30.81 -8.51 4.13
N ASP A 202 -31.35 -9.32 5.05
CA ASP A 202 -32.79 -9.35 5.26
C ASP A 202 -33.22 -8.03 5.88
N SER A 203 -33.85 -7.21 5.05
CA SER A 203 -34.66 -6.10 5.48
C SER A 203 -35.86 -6.65 6.23
N ASN A 204 -35.85 -6.48 7.56
CA ASN A 204 -36.97 -6.40 8.49
C ASN A 204 -36.68 -7.22 9.74
N GLU A 205 -36.30 -6.56 10.83
CA GLU A 205 -36.83 -6.91 12.14
C GLU A 205 -36.82 -5.66 13.03
N GLU A 206 -38.03 -5.23 13.39
CA GLU A 206 -38.32 -4.17 14.35
C GLU A 206 -37.74 -4.53 15.71
N VAL A 207 -36.87 -3.68 16.25
CA VAL A 207 -36.44 -3.78 17.64
C VAL A 207 -37.57 -3.22 18.50
N THR A 208 -38.34 -4.13 19.09
CA THR A 208 -39.23 -3.84 20.23
C THR A 208 -38.45 -4.06 21.52
N GLU A 209 -38.49 -3.02 22.37
CA GLU A 209 -38.02 -2.84 23.77
C GLU A 209 -36.70 -3.46 24.26
#